data_AF-A0A370UAC6-F1
#
_entry.id   AF-A0A370UAC6-F1
#
_cell.length_a   1.000
_cell.length_b   1.000
_cell.length_c   1.000
_cell.angle_alpha   90.00
_cell.angle_beta   90.00
_cell.angle_gamma   90.00
#
_symmetry.space_group_name_H-M   'P 1'
#
loop_
_entity.id
_entity.type
_entity.pdbx_description
1 polymer ?
#
loop_
_entity_poly.entity_id
_entity_poly.type
_entity_poly.pdbx_seq_one_letter_code
_entity_poly.pdbx_strand_id
1 'polypeptide(L)' 'MRMPITVGTILVIASLSGCDMFAGPSADIPDAELRKKWRECKTISNPSRTKVLACENYERECARRKGKGNIACY' A
#
# COMPACT_ATOMS: atom_id res chain seq x y z
N MET A 1 -31.95 -14.74 -22.52
CA MET A 1 -30.71 -13.94 -22.68
C MET A 1 -29.63 -14.61 -21.83
N ARG A 2 -28.68 -15.32 -22.46
CA ARG A 2 -27.56 -15.98 -21.76
C ARG A 2 -26.41 -14.99 -21.68
N MET A 3 -26.20 -14.39 -20.50
CA MET A 3 -25.00 -13.58 -20.25
C MET A 3 -23.78 -14.52 -20.27
N PRO A 4 -22.76 -14.24 -21.08
CA PRO A 4 -21.55 -15.06 -21.08
C PRO A 4 -20.85 -14.87 -19.74
N ILE A 5 -20.71 -15.98 -19.00
CA ILE A 5 -20.07 -16.08 -17.68
C ILE A 5 -18.66 -15.45 -17.69
N THR A 6 -18.04 -15.34 -18.86
CA THR A 6 -16.71 -14.76 -19.08
C THR A 6 -16.59 -13.27 -18.76
N VAL A 7 -17.65 -12.46 -18.90
CA VAL A 7 -17.57 -11.01 -18.64
C VAL A 7 -17.50 -10.72 -17.14
N GLY A 8 -18.18 -11.53 -16.32
CA GLY A 8 -18.17 -11.37 -14.86
C GLY A 8 -16.80 -11.65 -14.24
N THR A 9 -16.06 -12.62 -14.77
CA THR A 9 -14.76 -13.04 -14.21
C THR A 9 -13.68 -11.98 -14.38
N ILE A 10 -13.68 -11.22 -15.49
CA ILE A 10 -12.69 -10.16 -15.75
C ILE A 10 -12.83 -9.01 -14.75
N LEU A 11 -14.05 -8.69 -14.32
CA LEU A 11 -14.30 -7.61 -13.37
C LEU A 11 -13.79 -7.93 -11.95
N VAL A 12 -13.82 -9.21 -11.54
CA VAL A 12 -13.35 -9.66 -10.22
C VAL A 12 -11.82 -9.68 -10.14
N ILE A 13 -11.13 -9.97 -11.24
CA ILE A 13 -9.66 -9.97 -11.27
C ILE A 13 -9.13 -8.52 -11.18
N ALA A 14 -9.82 -7.56 -11.79
CA ALA A 14 -9.42 -6.15 -11.74
C ALA A 14 -9.50 -5.57 -10.32
N SER A 15 -10.47 -5.98 -9.49
CA SER A 15 -10.65 -5.46 -8.13
C SER A 15 -9.70 -6.04 -7.09
N LEU A 16 -9.04 -7.18 -7.37
CA LEU A 16 -8.04 -7.78 -6.46
C LEU A 16 -6.68 -7.08 -6.48
N SER A 17 -6.43 -6.18 -7.43
CA SER A 17 -5.20 -5.37 -7.48
C SER A 17 -5.09 -4.34 -6.34
N GLY A 18 -6.12 -4.22 -5.48
CA GLY A 18 -6.17 -3.32 -4.32
C GLY A 18 -6.13 -4.01 -2.95
N CYS A 19 -5.81 -5.30 -2.85
CA CYS A 19 -5.89 -6.02 -1.56
C CYS A 19 -4.87 -5.57 -0.49
N ASP A 20 -3.81 -4.83 -0.84
CA ASP A 20 -2.84 -4.28 0.11
C ASP A 20 -3.20 -2.86 0.58
N MET A 21 -4.49 -2.55 0.71
CA MET A 21 -4.90 -1.18 1.04
C MET A 21 -4.70 -0.84 2.53
N PHE A 22 -4.57 -1.84 3.41
CA PHE A 22 -4.47 -1.64 4.87
C PHE A 22 -3.63 -2.71 5.57
N ALA A 23 -2.42 -3.01 5.08
CA ALA A 23 -1.46 -3.80 5.84
C ALA A 23 -1.22 -3.10 7.19
N GLY A 24 -1.71 -3.71 8.27
CA GLY A 24 -1.59 -3.20 9.63
C GLY A 24 -0.13 -3.04 10.07
N PRO A 25 0.12 -2.51 11.28
CA PRO A 25 1.41 -1.99 11.74
C PRO A 25 2.58 -2.99 11.81
N SER A 26 2.40 -4.24 11.41
CA SER A 26 3.37 -5.32 11.59
C SER A 26 3.41 -6.37 10.48
N ALA A 27 2.77 -6.16 9.32
CA ALA A 27 3.05 -7.02 8.18
C ALA A 27 4.42 -6.62 7.64
N ASP A 28 5.34 -7.59 7.47
CA ASP A 28 6.69 -7.40 6.92
C ASP A 28 6.62 -6.88 5.48
N ILE A 29 6.30 -5.59 5.33
CA ILE A 29 6.28 -4.92 4.05
C ILE A 29 7.71 -4.96 3.49
N PRO A 30 7.93 -5.51 2.29
CA PRO A 30 9.26 -5.55 1.68
C PRO A 30 9.81 -4.13 1.51
N ASP A 31 11.13 -3.95 1.63
CA ASP A 31 11.76 -2.62 1.55
C ASP A 31 11.38 -1.85 0.28
N ALA A 32 11.31 -2.54 -0.86
CA ALA A 32 10.93 -1.93 -2.13
C ALA A 32 9.48 -1.42 -2.12
N GLU A 33 8.57 -2.16 -1.50
CA GLU A 33 7.18 -1.78 -1.38
C GLU A 33 6.99 -0.65 -0.38
N LEU A 34 7.65 -0.74 0.78
CA LEU A 34 7.68 0.31 1.79
C LEU A 34 8.18 1.63 1.19
N ARG A 35 9.28 1.60 0.43
CA ARG A 35 9.81 2.78 -0.26
C ARG A 35 8.82 3.36 -1.27
N LYS A 36 8.13 2.50 -2.03
CA LYS A 36 7.14 2.92 -3.02
C LYS A 36 5.95 3.62 -2.34
N LYS A 37 5.37 2.99 -1.32
CA LYS A 37 4.21 3.51 -0.57
C LYS A 37 4.56 4.79 0.18
N TRP A 38 5.75 4.85 0.79
CA TRP A 38 6.26 6.07 1.43
C TRP A 38 6.41 7.23 0.44
N ARG A 39 6.96 6.98 -0.76
CA ARG A 39 7.04 8.02 -1.82
C ARG A 39 5.66 8.47 -2.30
N GLU A 40 4.72 7.54 -2.46
CA GLU A 40 3.32 7.87 -2.80
C GLU A 40 2.71 8.83 -1.76
N CYS A 41 2.95 8.58 -0.47
CA CYS A 41 2.48 9.47 0.60
C CYS A 41 3.02 10.91 0.51
N LYS A 42 4.17 11.15 -0.13
CA LYS A 42 4.73 12.49 -0.33
C LYS A 42 4.07 13.28 -1.46
N THR A 43 3.38 12.60 -2.38
CA THR A 43 2.80 13.24 -3.57
C THR A 43 1.29 13.46 -3.45
N ILE A 44 0.64 12.96 -2.40
CA ILE A 44 -0.80 13.11 -2.19
C ILE A 44 -1.10 14.44 -1.50
N SER A 45 -1.87 15.31 -2.13
CA SER A 45 -2.23 16.63 -1.60
C SER A 45 -3.42 16.62 -0.62
N ASN A 46 -4.38 15.69 -0.79
CA ASN A 46 -5.56 15.60 0.06
C ASN A 46 -5.92 14.14 0.37
N PRO A 47 -5.11 13.44 1.20
CA PRO A 47 -5.35 12.03 1.52
C PRO A 47 -6.60 11.86 2.38
N SER A 48 -7.34 10.76 2.16
CA SER A 48 -8.38 10.35 3.10
C SER A 48 -7.78 10.06 4.48
N ARG A 49 -8.58 10.15 5.55
CA ARG A 49 -8.13 9.85 6.92
C ARG A 49 -7.43 8.49 7.02
N THR A 50 -7.93 7.48 6.32
CA THR A 50 -7.32 6.15 6.32
C THR A 50 -5.97 6.14 5.61
N LYS A 51 -5.80 6.90 4.53
CA LYS A 51 -4.51 7.09 3.87
C LYS A 51 -3.51 7.83 4.77
N VAL A 52 -3.94 8.84 5.52
CA VAL A 52 -3.08 9.52 6.50
C VAL A 52 -2.51 8.53 7.51
N LEU A 53 -3.36 7.69 8.11
CA LEU A 53 -2.92 6.67 9.07
C LEU A 53 -1.94 5.66 8.45
N ALA A 54 -2.19 5.24 7.21
CA ALA A 54 -1.25 4.38 6.50
C ALA A 54 0.10 5.07 6.25
N CYS A 55 0.10 6.34 5.85
CA CYS A 55 1.31 7.11 5.65
C CYS A 55 2.12 7.30 6.95
N GLU A 56 1.45 7.55 8.07
CA GLU A 56 2.09 7.61 9.38
C GLU A 56 2.71 6.25 9.78
N ASN A 57 2.05 5.14 9.46
CA ASN A 57 2.60 3.80 9.68
C ASN A 57 3.87 3.59 8.85
N TYR A 58 3.86 3.96 7.57
CA TYR A 58 5.04 3.85 6.71
C TYR A 58 6.19 4.70 7.24
N GLU A 59 5.95 5.95 7.65
CA GLU A 59 6.97 6.81 8.26
C GLU A 59 7.59 6.19 9.52
N ARG A 60 6.75 5.65 10.42
CA ARG A 60 7.24 4.98 11.63
C ARG A 60 8.10 3.77 11.30
N GLU A 61 7.69 2.97 10.32
CA GLU A 61 8.42 1.78 9.91
C GLU A 61 9.75 2.13 9.24
N CYS A 62 9.76 3.17 8.39
CA CYS A 62 10.97 3.73 7.80
C CYS A 62 11.96 4.19 8.89
N ALA A 63 11.48 4.90 9.91
CA ALA A 63 12.30 5.34 11.04
C ALA A 63 12.84 4.16 11.86
N ARG A 64 12.00 3.14 12.11
CA ARG A 64 12.39 1.90 12.81
C ARG A 64 13.49 1.15 12.05
N ARG A 65 13.42 1.08 10.71
CA ARG A 65 14.44 0.42 9.87
C ARG A 65 15.71 1.25 9.73
N LYS A 66 15.60 2.58 9.69
CA LYS A 66 16.76 3.50 9.73
C LYS A 66 17.63 3.26 10.96
N GLY A 67 17.03 3.09 12.13
CA GLY A 67 17.75 2.78 13.37
C GLY A 67 18.52 1.45 13.33
N LYS A 68 18.19 0.55 12.39
CA LYS A 68 18.85 -0.74 12.17
C LYS A 68 19.87 -0.71 11.01
N GLY A 69 20.20 0.47 10.49
CA GLY A 69 21.13 0.63 9.37
C GLY A 69 20.51 0.40 7.98
N ASN A 70 19.19 0.14 7.91
CA ASN A 70 18.51 -0.04 6.63
C ASN A 70 17.91 1.29 6.15
N ILE A 71 18.39 1.74 4.99
CA ILE A 71 17.94 2.96 4.30
C ILE A 71 16.67 2.63 3.51
N ALA A 72 15.60 2.19 4.20
CA ALA A 72 14.41 1.68 3.52
C ALA A 72 13.66 2.77 2.73
N CYS A 73 13.64 4.03 3.23
CA CYS A 73 12.81 5.11 2.66
C CYS A 73 13.60 6.41 2.47
N TYR A 74 14.15 6.61 1.27
CA TYR A 74 14.95 7.75 0.84
C TYR A 74 14.77 7.92 -0.67
#